data_AF-A0A939EC91-F1
#
_entry.id   AF-A0A939EC91-F1
#
_cell.length_a   1.000
_cell.length_b   1.000
_cell.length_c   1.000
_cell.angle_alpha   90.00
_cell.angle_beta   90.00
_cell.angle_gamma   90.00
#
_symmetry.space_group_name_H-M   'P 1'
#
loop_
_entity.id
_entity.type
_entity.pdbx_description
1 polymer ?
#
loop_
_entity_poly.entity_id
_entity_poly.type
_entity_poly.pdbx_seq_one_letter_code
_entity_poly.pdbx_strand_id
1 'polypeptide(L)'
;MKRFLMTTAIALVPISFANIALADCDDLSPGNGDTVTCTATDVFDGPDAIETREIDDGSKNVTVNVEAGASIDTTASGEDAIKLKDTGSTINNSGTIAGGDEAIVGGDGMTVVNSGQISAVDQGIVGETENDADANSVTVKNSGKIQTSDRAINVGDGTGLSVENSAGGLIEAQDEGIQGGDNLSVDNAGTISAVEKAVDANGDNARITNAATGVIKSSANEAIETGDFAEITNHGEISGFDDAIQVGENAVIVNHGTIANTQTPADLAANPSLEAQDAIDIDSGEITNFGEIRSTTNSAIDFDPGAKSSQIENFGLISGTIAVNTDDADTQGQEIINAGALIGTSGTALYLGAGQDTLVSLAGSSIIGGADFGDDNDSMVFSYDFFDTSIGAFGDGGLFDGGDGEDSITFLGLLSSDVEVSMENGILLLTALGLSGDTTLRLVSWENFYFLDGALTYSQLTAVPLPAGALLFGSALAGLGLVSRRRSRKSATA
;
A
#
# COMPACT_ATOMS: atom_id res chain seq x y z
N MET A 1 -74.96 50.50 50.74
CA MET A 1 -74.10 50.29 49.54
C MET A 1 -74.13 48.81 49.19
N LYS A 2 -74.25 48.44 47.90
CA LYS A 2 -74.36 47.03 47.48
C LYS A 2 -72.99 46.33 47.55
N ARG A 3 -72.95 45.10 48.03
CA ARG A 3 -71.88 44.12 47.75
C ARG A 3 -72.56 42.88 47.18
N PHE A 4 -72.27 42.56 45.92
CA PHE A 4 -72.55 41.26 45.33
C PHE A 4 -71.25 40.46 45.37
N LEU A 5 -71.25 39.29 46.00
CA LEU A 5 -70.25 38.26 45.69
C LEU A 5 -70.76 37.50 44.46
N MET A 6 -69.92 37.40 43.44
CA MET A 6 -70.13 36.50 42.31
C MET A 6 -69.10 35.38 42.45
N THR A 7 -69.57 34.15 42.67
CA THR A 7 -68.73 32.97 42.79
C THR A 7 -68.62 32.30 41.43
N THR A 8 -67.51 32.49 40.73
CA THR A 8 -67.27 31.84 39.44
C THR A 8 -66.77 30.41 39.67
N ALA A 9 -67.55 29.41 39.26
CA ALA A 9 -67.11 28.03 39.25
C ALA A 9 -66.24 27.78 38.00
N ILE A 10 -64.99 27.34 38.21
CA ILE A 10 -64.10 26.88 37.14
C ILE A 10 -64.35 25.38 36.95
N ALA A 11 -64.85 24.99 35.78
CA ALA A 11 -64.93 23.59 35.39
C ALA A 11 -63.57 23.15 34.84
N LEU A 12 -62.89 22.26 35.59
CA LEU A 12 -61.73 21.53 35.07
C LEU A 12 -62.23 20.47 34.08
N VAL A 13 -61.92 20.68 32.79
CA VAL A 13 -62.02 19.63 31.78
C VAL A 13 -60.71 18.85 31.80
N PRO A 14 -60.71 17.53 32.06
CA PRO A 14 -59.53 16.71 31.89
C PRO A 14 -59.25 16.57 30.38
N ILE A 15 -58.23 17.29 29.90
CA ILE A 15 -57.66 17.01 28.58
C ILE A 15 -56.80 15.76 28.74
N SER A 16 -57.40 14.61 28.49
CA SER A 16 -56.65 13.38 28.25
C SER A 16 -55.95 13.53 26.90
N PHE A 17 -54.67 13.87 26.92
CA PHE A 17 -53.80 13.55 25.80
C PHE A 17 -53.82 12.03 25.66
N ALA A 18 -54.31 11.55 24.52
CA ALA A 18 -54.01 10.17 24.14
C ALA A 18 -52.50 10.12 23.95
N ASN A 19 -51.82 9.22 24.66
CA ASN A 19 -50.50 8.79 24.24
C ASN A 19 -50.71 8.17 22.86
N ILE A 20 -50.27 8.87 21.83
CA ILE A 20 -50.16 8.29 20.50
C ILE A 20 -49.05 7.25 20.66
N ALA A 21 -49.41 5.97 20.63
CA ALA A 21 -48.44 4.96 20.28
C ALA A 21 -48.01 5.31 18.86
N LEU A 22 -46.77 5.83 18.73
CA LEU A 22 -46.18 6.09 17.44
C LEU A 22 -46.09 4.72 16.75
N ALA A 23 -46.52 4.68 15.50
CA ALA A 23 -46.42 3.46 14.73
C ALA A 23 -44.94 3.17 14.46
N ASP A 24 -44.64 1.89 14.44
CA ASP A 24 -43.35 1.31 14.13
C ASP A 24 -42.96 1.55 12.65
N CYS A 25 -41.90 0.91 12.17
CA CYS A 25 -41.71 0.78 10.72
C CYS A 25 -43.00 0.20 10.07
N ASP A 26 -43.34 0.67 8.88
CA ASP A 26 -44.71 0.54 8.33
C ASP A 26 -45.18 -0.91 8.06
N ASP A 27 -44.26 -1.85 7.89
CA ASP A 27 -44.49 -3.30 7.90
C ASP A 27 -43.38 -4.02 8.69
N LEU A 28 -43.75 -5.11 9.36
CA LEU A 28 -42.88 -5.93 10.21
C LEU A 28 -42.98 -7.43 9.88
N SER A 29 -43.78 -7.81 8.89
CA SER A 29 -43.78 -9.15 8.29
C SER A 29 -43.94 -8.98 6.77
N PRO A 30 -42.97 -8.32 6.11
CA PRO A 30 -43.03 -8.04 4.69
C PRO A 30 -42.93 -9.32 3.88
N GLY A 31 -43.73 -9.44 2.83
CA GLY A 31 -43.61 -10.53 1.86
C GLY A 31 -42.45 -10.34 0.88
N ASN A 32 -42.29 -11.33 0.01
CA ASN A 32 -41.30 -11.32 -1.07
C ASN A 32 -41.45 -10.08 -1.97
N GLY A 33 -40.46 -9.19 -1.98
CA GLY A 33 -40.43 -7.95 -2.76
C GLY A 33 -41.18 -6.78 -2.14
N ASP A 34 -41.67 -6.89 -0.90
CA ASP A 34 -42.32 -5.79 -0.19
C ASP A 34 -41.29 -4.78 0.36
N THR A 35 -41.79 -3.66 0.87
CA THR A 35 -40.96 -2.54 1.33
C THR A 35 -41.37 -2.12 2.74
N VAL A 36 -40.39 -2.08 3.63
CA VAL A 36 -40.47 -1.58 5.01
C VAL A 36 -39.89 -0.17 5.06
N THR A 37 -40.56 0.75 5.74
CA THR A 37 -40.15 2.15 5.89
C THR A 37 -40.17 2.57 7.36
N CYS A 38 -39.02 2.98 7.87
CA CYS A 38 -38.82 3.49 9.23
C CYS A 38 -38.57 5.01 9.15
N THR A 39 -39.25 5.78 10.00
CA THR A 39 -39.36 7.24 9.92
C THR A 39 -38.89 7.94 11.20
N ALA A 40 -38.76 9.27 11.18
CA ALA A 40 -38.22 10.04 12.30
C ALA A 40 -39.11 10.12 13.57
N THR A 41 -40.25 9.43 13.61
CA THR A 41 -41.01 9.18 14.85
C THR A 41 -40.58 7.90 15.57
N ASP A 42 -39.72 7.10 14.93
CA ASP A 42 -39.57 5.69 15.22
C ASP A 42 -38.18 5.53 15.86
N VAL A 43 -38.22 5.44 17.19
CA VAL A 43 -37.07 5.25 18.07
C VAL A 43 -37.28 3.94 18.80
N PHE A 44 -36.45 2.96 18.49
CA PHE A 44 -36.43 1.68 19.19
C PHE A 44 -35.53 1.82 20.42
N ASP A 45 -36.02 1.46 21.62
CA ASP A 45 -35.23 1.52 22.86
C ASP A 45 -35.49 0.33 23.81
N GLY A 46 -35.29 -0.90 23.35
CA GLY A 46 -35.50 -2.08 24.20
C GLY A 46 -35.28 -3.45 23.54
N PRO A 47 -35.75 -4.54 24.18
CA PRO A 47 -35.66 -5.91 23.67
C PRO A 47 -36.48 -6.19 22.42
N ASP A 48 -37.22 -5.21 21.90
CA ASP A 48 -38.12 -5.36 20.76
C ASP A 48 -37.44 -4.83 19.47
N ALA A 49 -36.28 -5.40 19.12
CA ALA A 49 -35.54 -5.13 17.87
C ALA A 49 -36.36 -5.48 16.62
N ILE A 50 -35.94 -5.00 15.44
CA ILE A 50 -36.54 -5.43 14.16
C ILE A 50 -36.36 -6.95 13.94
N GLU A 51 -35.25 -7.54 14.40
CA GLU A 51 -35.08 -9.01 14.42
C GLU A 51 -36.23 -9.72 15.18
N THR A 52 -36.72 -9.15 16.28
CA THR A 52 -37.69 -9.83 17.17
C THR A 52 -39.12 -9.92 16.64
N ARG A 53 -39.38 -9.49 15.39
CA ARG A 53 -40.75 -9.31 14.87
C ARG A 53 -41.10 -10.00 13.56
N GLU A 54 -40.33 -11.01 13.15
CA GLU A 54 -40.66 -11.88 12.00
C GLU A 54 -40.42 -11.23 10.61
N ILE A 55 -39.39 -10.38 10.45
CA ILE A 55 -38.96 -9.92 9.11
C ILE A 55 -38.20 -11.02 8.35
N ASP A 56 -37.40 -11.84 9.05
CA ASP A 56 -36.70 -13.00 8.50
C ASP A 56 -37.67 -14.22 8.40
N ASP A 57 -38.74 -14.09 7.61
CA ASP A 57 -39.82 -15.10 7.49
C ASP A 57 -39.68 -16.04 6.26
N GLY A 58 -38.56 -15.97 5.54
CA GLY A 58 -38.38 -16.58 4.22
C GLY A 58 -38.79 -15.66 3.06
N SER A 59 -38.77 -14.34 3.26
CA SER A 59 -39.06 -13.33 2.25
C SER A 59 -37.82 -12.74 1.58
N LYS A 60 -37.77 -12.93 0.25
CA LYS A 60 -36.66 -12.53 -0.63
C LYS A 60 -36.91 -11.15 -1.23
N ASN A 61 -35.83 -10.42 -1.52
CA ASN A 61 -35.86 -9.08 -2.13
C ASN A 61 -36.62 -8.02 -1.30
N VAL A 62 -36.64 -8.16 0.03
CA VAL A 62 -37.23 -7.16 0.93
C VAL A 62 -36.43 -5.86 0.85
N THR A 63 -37.11 -4.72 0.76
CA THR A 63 -36.47 -3.40 0.81
C THR A 63 -36.74 -2.71 2.15
N VAL A 64 -35.71 -2.34 2.91
CA VAL A 64 -35.83 -1.56 4.14
C VAL A 64 -35.33 -0.14 3.91
N ASN A 65 -36.15 0.87 4.21
CA ASN A 65 -35.79 2.28 4.11
C ASN A 65 -35.78 2.91 5.51
N VAL A 66 -34.60 3.36 5.96
CA VAL A 66 -34.44 4.08 7.23
C VAL A 66 -34.28 5.56 6.93
N GLU A 67 -35.35 6.34 7.07
CA GLU A 67 -35.37 7.75 6.70
C GLU A 67 -34.48 8.62 7.61
N ALA A 68 -34.12 9.82 7.14
CA ALA A 68 -33.32 10.76 7.89
C ALA A 68 -33.99 11.17 9.22
N GLY A 69 -33.36 10.79 10.33
CA GLY A 69 -33.86 11.01 11.68
C GLY A 69 -34.62 9.83 12.31
N ALA A 70 -34.87 8.74 11.55
CA ALA A 70 -35.27 7.45 12.12
C ALA A 70 -34.09 6.83 12.89
N SER A 71 -34.38 6.02 13.91
CA SER A 71 -33.34 5.39 14.74
C SER A 71 -33.73 3.98 15.18
N ILE A 72 -33.16 2.99 14.52
CA ILE A 72 -33.19 1.59 14.97
C ILE A 72 -32.01 1.43 15.93
N ASP A 73 -32.28 1.11 17.20
CA ASP A 73 -31.26 0.92 18.23
C ASP A 73 -31.62 -0.31 19.08
N THR A 74 -30.76 -1.33 18.99
CA THR A 74 -30.89 -2.63 19.65
C THR A 74 -29.76 -2.87 20.65
N THR A 75 -28.96 -1.84 20.95
CA THR A 75 -27.85 -1.90 21.93
C THR A 75 -28.31 -2.26 23.35
N ALA A 76 -29.59 -2.02 23.65
CA ALA A 76 -30.20 -2.41 24.93
C ALA A 76 -30.65 -3.87 24.99
N SER A 77 -30.84 -4.54 23.85
CA SER A 77 -31.22 -5.95 23.76
C SER A 77 -30.00 -6.86 23.67
N GLY A 78 -28.99 -6.45 22.88
CA GLY A 78 -27.90 -7.34 22.47
C GLY A 78 -28.33 -8.28 21.33
N GLU A 79 -29.16 -7.77 20.41
CA GLU A 79 -29.72 -8.50 19.25
C GLU A 79 -29.48 -7.64 17.99
N ASP A 80 -29.76 -8.18 16.81
CA ASP A 80 -29.47 -7.50 15.54
C ASP A 80 -30.41 -6.34 15.25
N ALA A 81 -29.89 -5.27 14.65
CA ALA A 81 -30.73 -4.16 14.23
C ALA A 81 -31.54 -4.45 12.95
N ILE A 82 -31.01 -5.21 11.98
CA ILE A 82 -31.75 -5.71 10.81
C ILE A 82 -31.24 -7.10 10.45
N LYS A 83 -32.14 -8.09 10.28
CA LYS A 83 -31.80 -9.47 9.88
C LYS A 83 -32.68 -9.90 8.70
N LEU A 84 -32.01 -10.23 7.60
CA LEU A 84 -32.60 -10.55 6.28
C LEU A 84 -31.73 -11.61 5.59
N LYS A 85 -31.59 -12.80 6.18
CA LYS A 85 -30.68 -13.88 5.72
C LYS A 85 -31.05 -14.47 4.35
N ASP A 86 -32.14 -13.97 3.77
CA ASP A 86 -32.66 -14.31 2.48
C ASP A 86 -32.02 -13.53 1.30
N THR A 87 -32.28 -13.99 0.08
CA THR A 87 -31.59 -13.48 -1.12
C THR A 87 -32.11 -12.13 -1.62
N GLY A 88 -31.20 -11.23 -2.01
CA GLY A 88 -31.48 -10.04 -2.83
C GLY A 88 -32.09 -8.84 -2.10
N SER A 89 -32.07 -8.84 -0.77
CA SER A 89 -32.63 -7.76 0.06
C SER A 89 -31.84 -6.45 -0.07
N THR A 90 -32.51 -5.31 0.10
CA THR A 90 -31.92 -3.97 -0.05
C THR A 90 -32.18 -3.10 1.17
N ILE A 91 -31.14 -2.55 1.79
CA ILE A 91 -31.24 -1.65 2.94
C ILE A 91 -30.76 -0.25 2.53
N ASN A 92 -31.65 0.74 2.58
CA ASN A 92 -31.34 2.15 2.31
C ASN A 92 -31.32 2.94 3.63
N ASN A 93 -30.14 3.26 4.15
CA ASN A 93 -30.00 4.02 5.39
C ASN A 93 -29.71 5.51 5.14
N SER A 94 -30.56 6.37 5.70
CA SER A 94 -30.35 7.82 5.86
C SER A 94 -30.46 8.28 7.31
N GLY A 95 -30.82 7.39 8.23
CA GLY A 95 -31.00 7.63 9.67
C GLY A 95 -29.88 7.01 10.50
N THR A 96 -30.24 6.39 11.61
CA THR A 96 -29.34 5.63 12.48
C THR A 96 -29.77 4.17 12.54
N ILE A 97 -28.81 3.26 12.39
CA ILE A 97 -28.93 1.82 12.68
C ILE A 97 -27.84 1.50 13.71
N ALA A 98 -28.23 1.03 14.89
CA ALA A 98 -27.34 0.70 15.99
C ALA A 98 -27.61 -0.74 16.48
N GLY A 99 -26.77 -1.68 16.06
CA GLY A 99 -26.81 -3.09 16.44
C GLY A 99 -26.38 -3.34 17.88
N GLY A 100 -27.06 -4.27 18.55
CA GLY A 100 -26.70 -4.77 19.88
C GLY A 100 -25.79 -5.99 19.84
N ASP A 101 -25.88 -6.79 18.78
CA ASP A 101 -24.81 -7.67 18.30
C ASP A 101 -24.36 -7.13 16.93
N GLU A 102 -25.01 -7.55 15.83
CA GLU A 102 -24.81 -6.99 14.49
C GLU A 102 -25.75 -5.81 14.17
N ALA A 103 -25.35 -4.91 13.26
CA ALA A 103 -26.25 -3.86 12.77
C ALA A 103 -27.10 -4.29 11.55
N ILE A 104 -26.53 -5.02 10.60
CA ILE A 104 -27.25 -5.58 9.45
C ILE A 104 -26.68 -6.96 9.14
N VAL A 105 -27.53 -7.99 9.12
CA VAL A 105 -27.21 -9.33 8.63
C VAL A 105 -28.07 -9.64 7.42
N GLY A 106 -27.49 -10.16 6.32
CA GLY A 106 -28.31 -10.63 5.20
C GLY A 106 -27.61 -11.45 4.12
N GLY A 107 -28.43 -12.15 3.33
CA GLY A 107 -27.99 -13.23 2.43
C GLY A 107 -27.47 -12.81 1.05
N ASP A 108 -27.34 -13.79 0.15
CA ASP A 108 -26.76 -13.62 -1.20
C ASP A 108 -27.38 -12.43 -1.94
N GLY A 109 -26.53 -11.56 -2.49
CA GLY A 109 -26.95 -10.40 -3.28
C GLY A 109 -27.55 -9.25 -2.44
N MET A 110 -27.39 -9.26 -1.12
CA MET A 110 -27.78 -8.12 -0.27
C MET A 110 -27.13 -6.83 -0.77
N THR A 111 -27.90 -5.74 -0.82
CA THR A 111 -27.40 -4.39 -1.14
C THR A 111 -27.64 -3.42 0.02
N VAL A 112 -26.59 -2.82 0.58
CA VAL A 112 -26.69 -1.75 1.59
C VAL A 112 -26.27 -0.42 0.98
N VAL A 113 -27.13 0.58 1.05
CA VAL A 113 -26.85 1.97 0.63
C VAL A 113 -26.90 2.86 1.87
N ASN A 114 -25.73 3.26 2.38
CA ASN A 114 -25.61 4.06 3.58
C ASN A 114 -25.28 5.54 3.27
N SER A 115 -26.09 6.44 3.79
CA SER A 115 -25.87 7.88 3.86
C SER A 115 -26.09 8.46 5.27
N GLY A 116 -26.50 7.60 6.22
CA GLY A 116 -26.70 7.91 7.62
C GLY A 116 -25.54 7.38 8.49
N GLN A 117 -25.90 6.80 9.64
CA GLN A 117 -24.97 6.10 10.53
C GLN A 117 -25.40 4.64 10.68
N ILE A 118 -24.43 3.74 10.56
CA ILE A 118 -24.49 2.33 10.95
C ILE A 118 -23.44 2.14 12.04
N SER A 119 -23.78 1.47 13.12
CA SER A 119 -22.86 1.10 14.19
C SER A 119 -23.31 -0.16 14.90
N ALA A 120 -22.38 -0.96 15.43
CA ALA A 120 -22.68 -2.23 16.09
C ALA A 120 -21.81 -2.44 17.33
N VAL A 121 -22.24 -3.32 18.24
CA VAL A 121 -21.38 -3.79 19.34
C VAL A 121 -20.34 -4.75 18.79
N ASP A 122 -20.74 -5.69 17.94
CA ASP A 122 -19.85 -6.57 17.17
C ASP A 122 -19.70 -6.01 15.75
N GLN A 123 -20.41 -6.56 14.77
CA GLN A 123 -20.17 -6.32 13.34
C GLN A 123 -21.22 -5.45 12.63
N GLY A 124 -20.76 -4.66 11.65
CA GLY A 124 -21.58 -3.62 11.01
C GLY A 124 -22.53 -4.18 9.95
N ILE A 125 -21.97 -4.79 8.91
CA ILE A 125 -22.74 -5.42 7.83
C ILE A 125 -22.17 -6.82 7.64
N VAL A 126 -23.00 -7.84 7.89
CA VAL A 126 -22.62 -9.25 7.79
C VAL A 126 -23.36 -9.94 6.64
N GLY A 127 -22.61 -10.58 5.76
CA GLY A 127 -23.12 -11.39 4.66
C GLY A 127 -23.31 -12.84 5.08
N GLU A 128 -24.52 -13.23 5.49
CA GLU A 128 -24.82 -14.58 5.97
C GLU A 128 -26.19 -15.07 5.46
N THR A 129 -26.24 -16.31 4.98
CA THR A 129 -27.46 -16.95 4.44
C THR A 129 -28.28 -17.68 5.51
N GLU A 130 -29.52 -18.09 5.20
CA GLU A 130 -30.42 -18.88 6.08
C GLU A 130 -29.81 -20.18 6.65
N ASN A 131 -28.69 -20.65 6.09
CA ASN A 131 -28.02 -21.90 6.50
C ASN A 131 -26.70 -21.64 7.26
N ASP A 132 -26.53 -20.42 7.78
CA ASP A 132 -25.34 -19.94 8.48
C ASP A 132 -24.06 -20.14 7.66
N ALA A 133 -24.15 -19.82 6.37
CA ALA A 133 -23.07 -19.88 5.40
C ALA A 133 -22.90 -18.52 4.71
N ASP A 134 -21.65 -18.19 4.42
CA ASP A 134 -21.18 -16.92 3.85
C ASP A 134 -21.94 -16.50 2.58
N ALA A 135 -22.39 -15.25 2.55
CA ALA A 135 -23.18 -14.69 1.45
C ALA A 135 -22.30 -14.17 0.31
N ASN A 136 -22.74 -14.44 -0.92
CA ASN A 136 -22.05 -14.04 -2.13
C ASN A 136 -22.66 -12.77 -2.74
N SER A 137 -21.86 -12.02 -3.49
CA SER A 137 -22.31 -10.84 -4.27
C SER A 137 -22.96 -9.73 -3.44
N VAL A 138 -22.60 -9.61 -2.15
CA VAL A 138 -23.04 -8.50 -1.29
C VAL A 138 -22.48 -7.18 -1.83
N THR A 139 -23.29 -6.13 -1.83
CA THR A 139 -22.90 -4.79 -2.31
C THR A 139 -23.13 -3.76 -1.21
N VAL A 140 -22.08 -3.01 -0.83
CA VAL A 140 -22.18 -1.90 0.13
C VAL A 140 -21.78 -0.59 -0.54
N LYS A 141 -22.62 0.43 -0.44
CA LYS A 141 -22.36 1.79 -0.94
C LYS A 141 -22.42 2.76 0.23
N ASN A 142 -21.27 3.23 0.69
CA ASN A 142 -21.15 4.11 1.83
C ASN A 142 -20.86 5.56 1.42
N SER A 143 -21.68 6.48 1.91
CA SER A 143 -21.49 7.93 1.85
C SER A 143 -21.72 8.60 3.22
N GLY A 144 -22.11 7.79 4.22
CA GLY A 144 -22.30 8.18 5.60
C GLY A 144 -21.20 7.59 6.48
N LYS A 145 -21.60 6.93 7.56
CA LYS A 145 -20.68 6.29 8.50
C LYS A 145 -21.05 4.84 8.78
N ILE A 146 -20.04 3.98 8.86
CA ILE A 146 -20.09 2.63 9.43
C ILE A 146 -19.00 2.61 10.51
N GLN A 147 -19.36 2.40 11.78
CA GLN A 147 -18.43 2.45 12.93
C GLN A 147 -18.71 1.30 13.91
N THR A 148 -17.78 0.36 14.09
CA THR A 148 -17.99 -0.91 14.81
C THR A 148 -16.92 -1.20 15.86
N SER A 149 -17.19 -2.16 16.75
CA SER A 149 -16.20 -2.63 17.75
C SER A 149 -15.55 -3.98 17.41
N ASP A 150 -16.07 -4.67 16.39
CA ASP A 150 -15.39 -5.71 15.62
C ASP A 150 -15.33 -5.23 14.15
N ARG A 151 -15.65 -6.08 13.16
CA ARG A 151 -15.57 -5.76 11.73
C ARG A 151 -16.66 -4.82 11.22
N ALA A 152 -16.29 -3.90 10.34
CA ALA A 152 -17.28 -2.95 9.79
C ALA A 152 -18.10 -3.52 8.62
N ILE A 153 -17.49 -4.33 7.75
CA ILE A 153 -18.16 -5.12 6.71
C ILE A 153 -17.51 -6.49 6.65
N ASN A 154 -18.28 -7.57 6.76
CA ASN A 154 -17.78 -8.94 6.76
C ASN A 154 -18.69 -9.84 5.90
N VAL A 155 -18.11 -10.67 5.02
CA VAL A 155 -18.84 -11.75 4.33
C VAL A 155 -18.16 -13.13 4.45
N GLY A 156 -17.18 -13.28 5.35
CA GLY A 156 -16.38 -14.50 5.49
C GLY A 156 -15.69 -14.89 4.18
N ASP A 157 -15.76 -16.17 3.81
CA ASP A 157 -15.24 -16.71 2.54
C ASP A 157 -16.18 -16.36 1.34
N GLY A 158 -17.19 -15.53 1.56
CA GLY A 158 -18.21 -15.14 0.58
C GLY A 158 -17.63 -14.40 -0.62
N THR A 159 -17.95 -14.86 -1.83
CA THR A 159 -17.32 -14.36 -3.06
C THR A 159 -17.99 -13.11 -3.62
N GLY A 160 -17.19 -12.19 -4.16
CA GLY A 160 -17.67 -11.03 -4.91
C GLY A 160 -18.33 -9.92 -4.08
N LEU A 161 -17.89 -9.71 -2.83
CA LEU A 161 -18.23 -8.51 -2.07
C LEU A 161 -17.77 -7.26 -2.85
N SER A 162 -18.65 -6.27 -3.00
CA SER A 162 -18.36 -4.98 -3.65
C SER A 162 -18.64 -3.83 -2.69
N VAL A 163 -17.62 -3.02 -2.38
CA VAL A 163 -17.72 -1.87 -1.47
C VAL A 163 -17.34 -0.57 -2.19
N GLU A 164 -18.27 0.37 -2.29
CA GLU A 164 -18.06 1.72 -2.80
C GLU A 164 -18.10 2.73 -1.64
N ASN A 165 -16.94 3.18 -1.17
CA ASN A 165 -16.83 4.18 -0.09
C ASN A 165 -16.62 5.58 -0.70
N SER A 166 -17.72 6.32 -0.89
CA SER A 166 -17.73 7.66 -1.48
C SER A 166 -16.89 8.68 -0.71
N ALA A 167 -16.49 9.76 -1.40
CA ALA A 167 -15.75 10.86 -0.79
C ALA A 167 -16.49 11.49 0.41
N GLY A 168 -15.84 11.46 1.58
CA GLY A 168 -16.43 11.88 2.86
C GLY A 168 -17.16 10.78 3.63
N GLY A 169 -17.34 9.60 3.04
CA GLY A 169 -17.76 8.39 3.73
C GLY A 169 -16.69 7.87 4.69
N LEU A 170 -17.14 7.28 5.80
CA LEU A 170 -16.28 6.66 6.81
C LEU A 170 -16.68 5.19 7.02
N ILE A 171 -15.69 4.31 6.96
CA ILE A 171 -15.73 2.94 7.45
C ILE A 171 -14.64 2.86 8.52
N GLU A 172 -15.01 2.53 9.75
CA GLU A 172 -14.12 2.49 10.91
C GLU A 172 -14.41 1.25 11.78
N ALA A 173 -13.40 0.40 11.98
CA ALA A 173 -13.49 -0.83 12.77
C ALA A 173 -12.51 -0.82 13.95
N GLN A 174 -12.71 -1.71 14.92
CA GLN A 174 -11.72 -2.03 15.96
C GLN A 174 -11.09 -3.41 15.80
N ASP A 175 -11.58 -4.24 14.87
CA ASP A 175 -10.82 -5.32 14.23
C ASP A 175 -10.61 -4.93 12.75
N GLU A 176 -11.07 -5.70 11.76
CA GLU A 176 -10.90 -5.41 10.33
C GLU A 176 -11.98 -4.48 9.71
N GLY A 177 -11.59 -3.64 8.74
CA GLY A 177 -12.48 -2.68 8.08
C GLY A 177 -13.44 -3.33 7.08
N ILE A 178 -12.92 -4.17 6.19
CA ILE A 178 -13.66 -4.90 5.16
C ILE A 178 -13.05 -6.30 5.07
N GLN A 179 -13.85 -7.35 5.24
CA GLN A 179 -13.44 -8.75 5.09
C GLN A 179 -14.32 -9.47 4.06
N GLY A 180 -13.71 -10.20 3.13
CA GLY A 180 -14.40 -11.06 2.17
C GLY A 180 -13.49 -12.05 1.44
N GLY A 181 -14.08 -12.99 0.68
CA GLY A 181 -13.33 -13.99 -0.10
C GLY A 181 -13.00 -13.55 -1.53
N ASP A 182 -12.88 -14.54 -2.43
CA ASP A 182 -12.49 -14.34 -3.84
C ASP A 182 -13.27 -13.20 -4.54
N ASN A 183 -12.57 -12.44 -5.37
CA ASN A 183 -13.11 -11.32 -6.17
C ASN A 183 -13.66 -10.16 -5.32
N LEU A 184 -13.16 -9.94 -4.11
CA LEU A 184 -13.41 -8.71 -3.34
C LEU A 184 -13.13 -7.46 -4.20
N SER A 185 -14.04 -6.50 -4.22
CA SER A 185 -13.88 -5.25 -4.96
C SER A 185 -14.12 -4.05 -4.04
N VAL A 186 -13.13 -3.15 -3.94
CA VAL A 186 -13.20 -1.95 -3.07
C VAL A 186 -12.86 -0.70 -3.89
N ASP A 187 -13.84 0.18 -4.08
CA ASP A 187 -13.67 1.52 -4.65
C ASP A 187 -13.73 2.56 -3.53
N ASN A 188 -12.58 3.03 -3.05
CA ASN A 188 -12.47 3.98 -1.94
C ASN A 188 -12.14 5.40 -2.41
N ALA A 189 -12.95 6.36 -2.01
CA ALA A 189 -12.66 7.79 -2.09
C ALA A 189 -12.85 8.53 -0.75
N GLY A 190 -13.32 7.82 0.28
CA GLY A 190 -13.49 8.30 1.66
C GLY A 190 -12.38 7.81 2.58
N THR A 191 -12.72 7.47 3.82
CA THR A 191 -11.78 6.85 4.76
C THR A 191 -12.24 5.44 5.11
N ILE A 192 -11.32 4.48 5.00
CA ILE A 192 -11.40 3.13 5.56
C ILE A 192 -10.29 3.05 6.61
N SER A 193 -10.65 2.74 7.86
CA SER A 193 -9.73 2.67 8.99
C SER A 193 -10.03 1.46 9.85
N ALA A 194 -8.99 0.74 10.24
CA ALA A 194 -9.08 -0.42 11.12
C ALA A 194 -8.02 -0.34 12.24
N VAL A 195 -8.13 -1.23 13.23
CA VAL A 195 -7.01 -1.47 14.16
C VAL A 195 -6.10 -2.51 13.54
N GLU A 196 -6.65 -3.69 13.28
CA GLU A 196 -6.03 -4.73 12.45
C GLU A 196 -6.17 -4.33 10.96
N LYS A 197 -6.68 -5.18 10.06
CA LYS A 197 -6.59 -4.97 8.61
C LYS A 197 -7.66 -4.02 8.07
N ALA A 198 -7.29 -3.01 7.28
CA ALA A 198 -8.29 -2.08 6.72
C ALA A 198 -9.11 -2.71 5.59
N VAL A 199 -8.46 -3.58 4.81
CA VAL A 199 -9.09 -4.49 3.84
C VAL A 199 -8.39 -5.85 3.95
N ASP A 200 -9.17 -6.90 4.14
CA ASP A 200 -8.76 -8.30 4.16
C ASP A 200 -9.53 -9.04 3.06
N ALA A 201 -8.81 -9.59 2.09
CA ALA A 201 -9.34 -10.56 1.14
C ALA A 201 -8.77 -11.95 1.45
N ASN A 202 -9.58 -12.81 2.09
CA ASN A 202 -9.30 -14.21 2.38
C ASN A 202 -9.35 -15.11 1.11
N GLY A 203 -8.96 -14.56 -0.05
CA GLY A 203 -9.04 -15.22 -1.35
C GLY A 203 -8.43 -14.40 -2.47
N ASP A 204 -8.56 -14.92 -3.69
CA ASP A 204 -7.83 -14.44 -4.86
C ASP A 204 -8.60 -13.38 -5.66
N ASN A 205 -7.91 -12.70 -6.58
CA ASN A 205 -8.47 -11.78 -7.58
C ASN A 205 -9.11 -10.52 -6.97
N ALA A 206 -8.64 -10.06 -5.81
CA ALA A 206 -9.08 -8.82 -5.19
C ALA A 206 -8.82 -7.60 -6.10
N ARG A 207 -9.71 -6.60 -6.10
CA ARG A 207 -9.65 -5.40 -6.95
C ARG A 207 -9.87 -4.14 -6.11
N ILE A 208 -8.79 -3.43 -5.77
CA ILE A 208 -8.82 -2.32 -4.83
C ILE A 208 -8.39 -1.03 -5.52
N THR A 209 -9.31 -0.06 -5.64
CA THR A 209 -9.03 1.28 -6.17
C THR A 209 -9.13 2.31 -5.05
N ASN A 210 -8.01 2.91 -4.66
CA ASN A 210 -7.97 4.02 -3.72
C ASN A 210 -7.82 5.35 -4.48
N ALA A 211 -8.87 6.16 -4.54
CA ALA A 211 -8.90 7.44 -5.25
C ALA A 211 -8.04 8.51 -4.55
N ALA A 212 -7.82 9.66 -5.21
CA ALA A 212 -6.94 10.73 -4.71
C ALA A 212 -7.40 11.44 -3.41
N THR A 213 -8.62 11.17 -2.94
CA THR A 213 -9.12 11.60 -1.61
C THR A 213 -9.28 10.43 -0.64
N GLY A 214 -9.01 9.22 -1.11
CA GLY A 214 -9.12 7.98 -0.37
C GLY A 214 -7.99 7.79 0.62
N VAL A 215 -8.34 7.33 1.81
CA VAL A 215 -7.42 6.86 2.84
C VAL A 215 -7.81 5.43 3.20
N ILE A 216 -6.86 4.51 3.16
CA ILE A 216 -6.96 3.13 3.66
C ILE A 216 -5.85 2.96 4.68
N LYS A 217 -6.18 2.60 5.93
CA LYS A 217 -5.16 2.46 6.98
C LYS A 217 -5.53 1.50 8.11
N SER A 218 -4.51 0.82 8.61
CA SER A 218 -4.55 0.09 9.88
C SER A 218 -3.87 0.91 10.99
N SER A 219 -3.78 0.36 12.21
CA SER A 219 -2.94 0.93 13.27
C SER A 219 -2.19 -0.10 14.13
N ALA A 220 -2.35 -1.39 13.85
CA ALA A 220 -1.65 -2.51 14.50
C ALA A 220 -1.09 -3.55 13.50
N ASN A 221 -1.66 -3.68 12.30
CA ASN A 221 -1.34 -4.73 11.33
C ASN A 221 -1.16 -4.18 9.90
N GLU A 222 -1.32 -4.98 8.86
CA GLU A 222 -1.28 -4.54 7.45
C GLU A 222 -2.47 -3.63 7.12
N ALA A 223 -2.34 -2.72 6.14
CA ALA A 223 -3.51 -1.96 5.68
C ALA A 223 -4.37 -2.74 4.67
N ILE A 224 -3.72 -3.56 3.83
CA ILE A 224 -4.36 -4.43 2.84
C ILE A 224 -3.64 -5.77 2.87
N GLU A 225 -4.37 -6.86 3.07
CA GLU A 225 -3.90 -8.24 2.84
C GLU A 225 -4.82 -8.91 1.80
N THR A 226 -4.26 -9.59 0.80
CA THR A 226 -5.04 -10.34 -0.20
C THR A 226 -4.27 -11.55 -0.76
N GLY A 227 -4.97 -12.56 -1.28
CA GLY A 227 -4.36 -13.69 -2.01
C GLY A 227 -3.81 -13.36 -3.41
N ASP A 228 -3.77 -14.37 -4.28
CA ASP A 228 -3.15 -14.27 -5.61
C ASP A 228 -3.94 -13.33 -6.56
N PHE A 229 -3.28 -12.84 -7.61
CA PHE A 229 -3.86 -12.07 -8.72
C PHE A 229 -4.56 -10.76 -8.29
N ALA A 230 -4.13 -10.17 -7.18
CA ALA A 230 -4.66 -8.90 -6.69
C ALA A 230 -4.34 -7.73 -7.65
N GLU A 231 -5.33 -6.90 -7.96
CA GLU A 231 -5.16 -5.65 -8.73
C GLU A 231 -5.39 -4.44 -7.80
N ILE A 232 -4.33 -3.72 -7.44
CA ILE A 232 -4.37 -2.57 -6.52
C ILE A 232 -3.96 -1.30 -7.27
N THR A 233 -4.84 -0.30 -7.32
CA THR A 233 -4.52 1.04 -7.88
C THR A 233 -4.68 2.11 -6.81
N ASN A 234 -3.58 2.77 -6.46
CA ASN A 234 -3.56 3.83 -5.45
C ASN A 234 -3.33 5.21 -6.09
N HIS A 235 -4.18 6.18 -5.74
CA HIS A 235 -3.99 7.60 -5.99
C HIS A 235 -3.98 8.44 -4.70
N GLY A 236 -4.34 7.83 -3.56
CA GLY A 236 -4.50 8.48 -2.26
C GLY A 236 -3.43 8.01 -1.26
N GLU A 237 -3.87 7.71 -0.04
CA GLU A 237 -3.01 7.20 1.04
C GLU A 237 -3.39 5.75 1.37
N ILE A 238 -2.42 4.84 1.36
CA ILE A 238 -2.50 3.50 1.92
C ILE A 238 -1.39 3.37 2.96
N SER A 239 -1.73 3.04 4.21
CA SER A 239 -0.71 3.00 5.28
C SER A 239 -0.95 1.94 6.35
N GLY A 240 -0.01 0.98 6.46
CA GLY A 240 0.01 -0.08 7.46
C GLY A 240 0.63 0.37 8.79
N PHE A 241 0.44 -0.36 9.88
CA PHE A 241 1.42 -0.33 10.98
C PHE A 241 2.57 -1.27 10.63
N ASP A 242 2.22 -2.53 10.38
CA ASP A 242 3.03 -3.44 9.56
C ASP A 242 2.89 -3.01 8.08
N ASP A 243 2.87 -3.94 7.12
CA ASP A 243 2.96 -3.58 5.71
C ASP A 243 1.77 -2.74 5.23
N ALA A 244 2.00 -1.79 4.33
CA ALA A 244 0.87 -1.07 3.75
C ALA A 244 0.07 -1.98 2.80
N ILE A 245 0.71 -3.00 2.23
CA ILE A 245 0.14 -3.99 1.33
C ILE A 245 0.91 -5.31 1.53
N GLN A 246 0.21 -6.42 1.76
CA GLN A 246 0.73 -7.79 1.67
C GLN A 246 -0.10 -8.56 0.63
N VAL A 247 0.55 -9.21 -0.35
CA VAL A 247 -0.13 -9.88 -1.47
C VAL A 247 0.55 -11.16 -1.94
N GLY A 248 -0.25 -12.13 -2.39
CA GLY A 248 0.23 -13.37 -3.02
C GLY A 248 0.76 -13.21 -4.45
N GLU A 249 0.81 -14.31 -5.21
CA GLU A 249 1.45 -14.32 -6.52
C GLU A 249 0.67 -13.52 -7.60
N ASN A 250 1.41 -12.98 -8.56
CA ASN A 250 0.89 -12.27 -9.75
C ASN A 250 0.08 -11.02 -9.43
N ALA A 251 0.37 -10.35 -8.32
CA ALA A 251 -0.27 -9.08 -8.01
C ALA A 251 0.15 -7.99 -9.02
N VAL A 252 -0.74 -7.02 -9.23
CA VAL A 252 -0.50 -5.84 -10.08
C VAL A 252 -0.79 -4.59 -9.26
N ILE A 253 0.26 -3.85 -8.91
CA ILE A 253 0.17 -2.67 -8.05
C ILE A 253 0.54 -1.42 -8.86
N VAL A 254 -0.39 -0.48 -8.99
CA VAL A 254 -0.16 0.81 -9.66
C VAL A 254 -0.29 1.95 -8.65
N ASN A 255 0.84 2.56 -8.27
CA ASN A 255 0.88 3.64 -7.30
C ASN A 255 1.06 5.02 -7.95
N HIS A 256 0.17 5.94 -7.65
CA HIS A 256 0.27 7.38 -7.94
C HIS A 256 0.21 8.23 -6.66
N GLY A 257 -0.07 7.62 -5.51
CA GLY A 257 -0.24 8.27 -4.21
C GLY A 257 0.92 7.95 -3.27
N THR A 258 0.59 7.69 -2.01
CA THR A 258 1.53 7.20 -1.00
C THR A 258 1.13 5.80 -0.54
N ILE A 259 2.11 4.88 -0.52
CA ILE A 259 2.07 3.57 0.11
C ILE A 259 3.21 3.54 1.13
N ALA A 260 2.92 3.37 2.41
CA ALA A 260 3.97 3.39 3.45
C ALA A 260 3.54 2.72 4.75
N ASN A 261 4.43 1.96 5.38
CA ASN A 261 4.20 1.60 6.78
C ASN A 261 4.35 2.80 7.72
N THR A 262 3.82 2.62 8.93
CA THR A 262 3.83 3.64 9.99
C THR A 262 4.54 3.19 11.25
N GLN A 263 4.92 1.91 11.38
CA GLN A 263 5.89 1.46 12.36
C GLN A 263 7.19 2.25 12.21
N THR A 264 7.75 2.70 13.34
CA THR A 264 8.99 3.47 13.37
C THR A 264 10.11 2.74 14.11
N PRO A 265 11.38 3.14 13.92
CA PRO A 265 12.48 2.64 14.75
C PRO A 265 12.32 2.91 16.26
N ALA A 266 11.43 3.82 16.67
CA ALA A 266 11.09 4.04 18.08
C ALA A 266 10.16 2.95 18.62
N ASP A 267 9.30 2.38 17.80
CA ASP A 267 8.35 1.32 18.16
C ASP A 267 9.09 -0.02 18.32
N LEU A 268 9.98 -0.36 17.37
CA LEU A 268 10.93 -1.48 17.50
C LEU A 268 11.79 -1.39 18.77
N ALA A 269 12.27 -0.17 19.10
CA ALA A 269 13.05 0.06 20.31
C ALA A 269 12.21 -0.01 21.61
N ALA A 270 10.90 0.23 21.52
CA ALA A 270 9.96 0.14 22.64
C ALA A 270 9.45 -1.28 22.87
N ASN A 271 9.24 -2.05 21.79
CA ASN A 271 8.85 -3.45 21.83
C ASN A 271 9.76 -4.34 20.95
N PRO A 272 10.82 -4.94 21.52
CA PRO A 272 11.74 -5.84 20.80
C PRO A 272 11.15 -7.19 20.37
N SER A 273 9.83 -7.38 20.45
CA SER A 273 9.13 -8.52 19.84
C SER A 273 8.40 -8.14 18.54
N LEU A 274 8.43 -6.87 18.14
CA LEU A 274 8.03 -6.46 16.80
C LEU A 274 9.18 -6.79 15.85
N GLU A 275 8.81 -7.26 14.67
CA GLU A 275 9.73 -7.42 13.55
C GLU A 275 9.70 -6.14 12.71
N ALA A 276 10.75 -5.91 11.91
CA ALA A 276 10.83 -4.73 11.06
C ALA A 276 9.98 -4.99 9.82
N GLN A 277 9.27 -3.97 9.35
CA GLN A 277 8.19 -4.13 8.36
C GLN A 277 8.43 -3.29 7.12
N ASP A 278 7.81 -3.69 6.04
CA ASP A 278 8.06 -3.22 4.70
C ASP A 278 6.99 -2.20 4.32
N ALA A 279 6.92 -1.76 3.05
CA ALA A 279 5.75 -1.01 2.59
C ALA A 279 4.89 -1.82 1.63
N ILE A 280 5.49 -2.77 0.92
CA ILE A 280 4.82 -3.80 0.14
C ILE A 280 5.58 -5.10 0.38
N ASP A 281 4.87 -6.12 0.87
CA ASP A 281 5.27 -7.53 0.85
C ASP A 281 4.52 -8.24 -0.30
N ILE A 282 5.20 -9.07 -1.08
CA ILE A 282 4.68 -9.63 -2.33
C ILE A 282 5.42 -10.90 -2.79
N ASP A 283 4.70 -12.02 -2.97
CA ASP A 283 5.29 -13.26 -3.53
C ASP A 283 5.80 -13.07 -4.97
N SER A 284 5.00 -12.41 -5.83
CA SER A 284 5.43 -12.05 -7.19
C SER A 284 4.46 -11.10 -7.88
N GLY A 285 4.92 -10.28 -8.83
CA GLY A 285 4.01 -9.44 -9.62
C GLY A 285 4.63 -8.28 -10.40
N GLU A 286 3.76 -7.35 -10.81
CA GLU A 286 4.12 -6.13 -11.53
C GLU A 286 3.80 -4.89 -10.66
N ILE A 287 4.81 -4.08 -10.33
CA ILE A 287 4.65 -2.83 -9.57
C ILE A 287 5.01 -1.64 -10.45
N THR A 288 4.05 -0.76 -10.73
CA THR A 288 4.29 0.52 -11.41
C THR A 288 4.16 1.68 -10.43
N ASN A 289 5.26 2.37 -10.11
CA ASN A 289 5.28 3.48 -9.16
C ASN A 289 5.49 4.85 -9.83
N PHE A 290 4.47 5.70 -9.78
CA PHE A 290 4.54 7.14 -10.08
C PHE A 290 4.52 8.03 -8.82
N GLY A 291 4.25 7.44 -7.65
CA GLY A 291 4.06 8.12 -6.38
C GLY A 291 5.23 7.95 -5.42
N GLU A 292 4.92 7.74 -4.14
CA GLU A 292 5.87 7.36 -3.10
C GLU A 292 5.52 5.97 -2.54
N ILE A 293 6.51 5.08 -2.51
CA ILE A 293 6.50 3.82 -1.74
C ILE A 293 7.62 3.93 -0.70
N ARG A 294 7.32 3.78 0.58
CA ARG A 294 8.30 4.05 1.64
C ARG A 294 8.12 3.20 2.91
N SER A 295 9.13 2.45 3.29
CA SER A 295 9.28 1.96 4.68
C SER A 295 10.25 2.83 5.47
N THR A 296 10.13 2.79 6.80
CA THR A 296 11.12 3.39 7.72
C THR A 296 11.81 2.40 8.65
N THR A 297 11.44 1.12 8.59
CA THR A 297 11.95 0.05 9.47
C THR A 297 12.58 -1.10 8.71
N ASN A 298 12.00 -1.53 7.59
CA ASN A 298 12.59 -2.49 6.64
C ASN A 298 12.62 -1.94 5.19
N SER A 299 12.47 -2.79 4.18
CA SER A 299 12.53 -2.49 2.75
C SER A 299 11.28 -1.74 2.29
N ALA A 300 11.36 -1.00 1.18
CA ALA A 300 10.14 -0.38 0.62
C ALA A 300 9.30 -1.37 -0.19
N ILE A 301 9.94 -2.36 -0.79
CA ILE A 301 9.32 -3.51 -1.44
C ILE A 301 10.19 -4.70 -1.04
N ASP A 302 9.58 -5.75 -0.53
CA ASP A 302 10.21 -7.06 -0.34
C ASP A 302 9.56 -8.07 -1.28
N PHE A 303 10.33 -9.05 -1.76
CA PHE A 303 9.85 -10.13 -2.62
C PHE A 303 10.03 -11.47 -1.91
N ASP A 304 8.91 -12.06 -1.52
CA ASP A 304 8.86 -13.35 -0.85
C ASP A 304 8.97 -14.51 -1.89
N PRO A 305 9.26 -15.77 -1.47
CA PRO A 305 9.58 -16.87 -2.39
C PRO A 305 8.43 -17.35 -3.31
N GLY A 306 8.21 -16.67 -4.44
CA GLY A 306 7.21 -17.01 -5.46
C GLY A 306 7.64 -18.02 -6.54
N ALA A 307 6.70 -18.48 -7.37
CA ALA A 307 6.99 -19.36 -8.52
C ALA A 307 7.29 -18.61 -9.84
N LYS A 308 7.39 -17.28 -9.82
CA LYS A 308 7.44 -16.41 -11.02
C LYS A 308 8.33 -15.19 -10.81
N SER A 309 8.95 -14.75 -11.90
CA SER A 309 9.68 -13.47 -11.97
C SER A 309 8.76 -12.27 -11.77
N SER A 310 9.31 -11.22 -11.19
CA SER A 310 8.61 -9.97 -10.88
C SER A 310 9.20 -8.77 -11.64
N GLN A 311 8.42 -7.69 -11.76
CA GLN A 311 8.84 -6.47 -12.45
C GLN A 311 8.46 -5.20 -11.66
N ILE A 312 9.38 -4.23 -11.60
CA ILE A 312 9.15 -2.90 -11.04
C ILE A 312 9.42 -1.84 -12.12
N GLU A 313 8.42 -1.04 -12.48
CA GLU A 313 8.59 0.22 -13.22
C GLU A 313 8.52 1.41 -12.25
N ASN A 314 9.66 1.99 -11.89
CA ASN A 314 9.72 3.15 -10.98
C ASN A 314 9.91 4.48 -11.74
N PHE A 315 8.91 5.34 -11.67
CA PHE A 315 8.93 6.75 -12.09
C PHE A 315 8.87 7.74 -10.90
N GLY A 316 8.60 7.25 -9.70
CA GLY A 316 8.41 8.01 -8.47
C GLY A 316 9.58 7.88 -7.48
N LEU A 317 9.25 7.75 -6.20
CA LEU A 317 10.19 7.45 -5.12
C LEU A 317 9.89 6.07 -4.53
N ILE A 318 10.93 5.25 -4.36
CA ILE A 318 10.94 4.02 -3.57
C ILE A 318 12.07 4.14 -2.54
N SER A 319 11.78 4.03 -1.25
CA SER A 319 12.76 4.31 -0.19
C SER A 319 12.54 3.49 1.09
N GLY A 320 13.52 2.70 1.51
CA GLY A 320 13.48 1.95 2.79
C GLY A 320 14.85 1.90 3.46
N THR A 321 15.07 0.93 4.36
CA THR A 321 16.43 0.52 4.76
C THR A 321 17.17 -0.02 3.54
N ILE A 322 16.47 -0.84 2.75
CA ILE A 322 16.71 -1.25 1.37
C ILE A 322 15.54 -0.70 0.52
N ALA A 323 15.74 -0.37 -0.76
CA ALA A 323 14.64 0.13 -1.61
C ALA A 323 13.84 -1.03 -2.23
N VAL A 324 14.52 -2.07 -2.72
CA VAL A 324 13.92 -3.34 -3.15
C VAL A 324 14.79 -4.46 -2.58
N ASN A 325 14.15 -5.37 -1.86
CA ASN A 325 14.72 -6.61 -1.34
C ASN A 325 14.07 -7.80 -2.04
N THR A 326 14.80 -8.92 -2.08
CA THR A 326 14.33 -10.24 -2.48
C THR A 326 14.83 -11.22 -1.43
N ASP A 327 13.96 -12.10 -0.96
CA ASP A 327 14.32 -13.04 0.10
C ASP A 327 15.28 -14.14 -0.43
N ASP A 328 16.24 -14.58 0.40
CA ASP A 328 17.31 -15.54 0.04
C ASP A 328 16.78 -16.89 -0.53
N ALA A 329 15.48 -17.16 -0.39
CA ALA A 329 14.80 -18.36 -0.86
C ALA A 329 14.02 -18.19 -2.18
N ASP A 330 13.83 -16.97 -2.68
CA ASP A 330 13.39 -16.76 -4.06
C ASP A 330 14.54 -17.14 -5.03
N THR A 331 14.16 -17.77 -6.14
CA THR A 331 15.07 -18.22 -7.21
C THR A 331 14.63 -17.73 -8.59
N GLN A 332 13.74 -16.73 -8.60
CA GLN A 332 13.11 -16.13 -9.76
C GLN A 332 13.71 -14.74 -9.98
N GLY A 333 13.99 -14.37 -11.24
CA GLY A 333 14.61 -13.07 -11.51
C GLY A 333 13.66 -11.87 -11.37
N GLN A 334 14.15 -10.74 -10.85
CA GLN A 334 13.48 -9.44 -10.77
C GLN A 334 13.97 -8.48 -11.88
N GLU A 335 13.03 -7.86 -12.62
CA GLU A 335 13.33 -6.79 -13.58
C GLU A 335 12.95 -5.41 -13.00
N ILE A 336 13.93 -4.54 -12.76
CA ILE A 336 13.76 -3.20 -12.18
C ILE A 336 14.08 -2.14 -13.22
N ILE A 337 13.05 -1.47 -13.74
CA ILE A 337 13.14 -0.36 -14.68
C ILE A 337 12.99 0.96 -13.92
N ASN A 338 14.11 1.65 -13.67
CA ASN A 338 14.16 2.86 -12.87
C ASN A 338 14.33 4.14 -13.71
N ALA A 339 13.27 4.96 -13.75
CA ALA A 339 13.26 6.36 -14.19
C ALA A 339 13.20 7.36 -13.01
N GLY A 340 12.82 6.88 -11.81
CA GLY A 340 12.64 7.67 -10.59
C GLY A 340 13.83 7.60 -9.64
N ALA A 341 13.56 7.61 -8.33
CA ALA A 341 14.55 7.46 -7.28
C ALA A 341 14.36 6.15 -6.51
N LEU A 342 15.45 5.41 -6.32
CA LEU A 342 15.58 4.28 -5.40
C LEU A 342 16.53 4.68 -4.26
N ILE A 343 16.13 4.53 -3.00
CA ILE A 343 16.92 4.97 -1.83
C ILE A 343 17.01 3.86 -0.78
N GLY A 344 18.22 3.33 -0.60
CA GLY A 344 18.58 2.42 0.49
C GLY A 344 19.22 3.17 1.65
N THR A 345 18.47 3.48 2.69
CA THR A 345 18.97 4.32 3.80
C THR A 345 20.01 3.62 4.69
N SER A 346 20.11 2.28 4.64
CA SER A 346 21.15 1.48 5.30
C SER A 346 22.43 1.32 4.48
N GLY A 347 22.45 1.80 3.23
CA GLY A 347 23.62 1.80 2.33
C GLY A 347 23.56 0.81 1.17
N THR A 348 22.62 -0.14 1.19
CA THR A 348 22.24 -1.00 0.06
C THR A 348 20.84 -0.56 -0.39
N ALA A 349 20.68 -0.24 -1.68
CA ALA A 349 19.40 0.16 -2.27
C ALA A 349 18.68 -1.02 -2.94
N LEU A 350 19.43 -1.95 -3.51
CA LEU A 350 18.91 -3.17 -4.12
C LEU A 350 19.63 -4.35 -3.47
N TYR A 351 18.90 -5.30 -2.93
CA TYR A 351 19.43 -6.60 -2.52
C TYR A 351 18.57 -7.64 -3.24
N LEU A 352 19.11 -8.20 -4.32
CA LEU A 352 18.41 -9.15 -5.18
C LEU A 352 18.94 -10.56 -4.90
N GLY A 353 18.14 -11.56 -5.26
CA GLY A 353 18.26 -12.94 -4.78
C GLY A 353 19.03 -13.85 -5.72
N ALA A 354 18.53 -15.08 -5.90
CA ALA A 354 18.98 -15.92 -7.00
C ALA A 354 18.03 -15.74 -8.19
N GLY A 355 18.56 -15.59 -9.40
CA GLY A 355 17.73 -15.35 -10.57
C GLY A 355 18.50 -14.77 -11.75
N GLN A 356 17.80 -14.46 -12.83
CA GLN A 356 18.39 -13.62 -13.89
C GLN A 356 17.83 -12.22 -13.72
N ASP A 357 18.51 -11.44 -12.90
CA ASP A 357 18.09 -10.11 -12.47
C ASP A 357 18.51 -9.04 -13.48
N THR A 358 17.71 -7.98 -13.54
CA THR A 358 17.93 -6.91 -14.52
C THR A 358 17.59 -5.55 -13.96
N LEU A 359 18.59 -4.67 -13.88
CA LEU A 359 18.42 -3.26 -13.53
C LEU A 359 18.55 -2.39 -14.78
N VAL A 360 17.45 -1.77 -15.23
CA VAL A 360 17.46 -0.79 -16.33
C VAL A 360 17.39 0.63 -15.77
N SER A 361 18.49 1.39 -15.89
CA SER A 361 18.59 2.78 -15.47
C SER A 361 18.30 3.75 -16.62
N LEU A 362 17.12 4.38 -16.56
CA LEU A 362 16.64 5.38 -17.52
C LEU A 362 17.14 6.79 -17.20
N ALA A 363 17.24 7.65 -18.21
CA ALA A 363 17.77 9.01 -18.05
C ALA A 363 16.99 9.84 -17.03
N GLY A 364 17.73 10.49 -16.11
CA GLY A 364 17.16 11.25 -15.00
C GLY A 364 16.90 10.44 -13.72
N SER A 365 17.09 9.12 -13.72
CA SER A 365 16.91 8.30 -12.52
C SER A 365 18.08 8.40 -11.53
N SER A 366 17.81 8.02 -10.29
CA SER A 366 18.77 8.05 -9.18
C SER A 366 18.71 6.74 -8.39
N ILE A 367 19.87 6.30 -7.90
CA ILE A 367 19.99 5.22 -6.92
C ILE A 367 20.94 5.71 -5.83
N ILE A 368 20.48 5.74 -4.57
CA ILE A 368 21.27 6.14 -3.41
C ILE A 368 21.46 4.90 -2.53
N GLY A 369 22.68 4.37 -2.48
CA GLY A 369 22.99 3.05 -1.94
C GLY A 369 23.57 2.12 -3.01
N GLY A 370 24.14 1.00 -2.58
CA GLY A 370 24.68 -0.05 -3.44
C GLY A 370 23.60 -0.96 -4.05
N ALA A 371 24.05 -1.95 -4.80
CA ALA A 371 23.25 -3.08 -5.26
C ALA A 371 24.01 -4.39 -5.00
N ASP A 372 23.29 -5.43 -4.61
CA ASP A 372 23.71 -6.82 -4.65
C ASP A 372 22.79 -7.54 -5.64
N PHE A 373 23.36 -8.32 -6.56
CA PHE A 373 22.60 -9.07 -7.58
C PHE A 373 22.58 -10.59 -7.32
N GLY A 374 23.35 -11.09 -6.35
CA GLY A 374 23.19 -12.46 -5.83
C GLY A 374 23.78 -13.59 -6.70
N ASP A 375 22.93 -14.49 -7.19
CA ASP A 375 23.30 -15.74 -7.88
C ASP A 375 22.65 -15.81 -9.28
N ASP A 376 23.30 -16.50 -10.24
CA ASP A 376 22.93 -16.71 -11.66
C ASP A 376 23.60 -15.77 -12.68
N ASN A 377 22.91 -14.95 -13.49
CA ASN A 377 23.52 -14.32 -14.68
C ASN A 377 22.89 -12.94 -14.96
N ASP A 378 23.47 -11.89 -14.39
CA ASP A 378 22.72 -10.64 -14.20
C ASP A 378 23.07 -9.53 -15.18
N SER A 379 22.17 -8.54 -15.25
CA SER A 379 22.35 -7.40 -16.14
C SER A 379 22.05 -6.04 -15.52
N MET A 380 22.99 -5.11 -15.65
CA MET A 380 22.77 -3.68 -15.39
C MET A 380 22.86 -2.89 -16.70
N VAL A 381 21.78 -2.24 -17.09
CA VAL A 381 21.64 -1.55 -18.37
C VAL A 381 21.45 -0.05 -18.15
N PHE A 382 22.34 0.75 -18.75
CA PHE A 382 22.20 2.21 -18.78
C PHE A 382 21.67 2.66 -20.14
N SER A 383 20.58 3.44 -20.11
CA SER A 383 19.97 4.07 -21.29
C SER A 383 20.91 5.02 -22.05
N TYR A 384 20.57 5.32 -23.31
CA TYR A 384 21.42 6.07 -24.24
C TYR A 384 21.84 7.46 -23.72
N ASP A 385 20.92 8.14 -23.03
CA ASP A 385 21.05 9.52 -22.52
C ASP A 385 21.21 9.59 -21.00
N PHE A 386 21.46 8.46 -20.33
CA PHE A 386 21.68 8.40 -18.88
C PHE A 386 22.80 9.35 -18.43
N PHE A 387 24.02 9.14 -18.94
CA PHE A 387 25.20 9.93 -18.53
C PHE A 387 25.25 11.36 -19.10
N ASP A 388 24.34 11.73 -20.00
CA ASP A 388 24.17 13.12 -20.46
C ASP A 388 23.49 13.98 -19.38
N THR A 389 22.58 13.38 -18.61
CA THR A 389 21.62 14.08 -17.74
C THR A 389 21.77 13.76 -16.25
N SER A 390 22.25 12.56 -15.89
CA SER A 390 22.40 12.13 -14.50
C SER A 390 23.49 12.91 -13.77
N ILE A 391 23.09 13.73 -12.80
CA ILE A 391 23.99 14.55 -11.98
C ILE A 391 24.33 13.82 -10.67
N GLY A 392 25.44 13.09 -10.66
CA GLY A 392 26.26 12.91 -9.45
C GLY A 392 25.70 12.12 -8.27
N ALA A 393 24.65 11.31 -8.44
CA ALA A 393 24.09 10.44 -7.38
C ALA A 393 23.55 9.10 -7.91
N PHE A 394 24.38 8.40 -8.71
CA PHE A 394 24.19 6.95 -8.91
C PHE A 394 25.13 6.21 -7.96
N GLY A 395 24.57 5.40 -7.08
CA GLY A 395 25.24 4.72 -5.98
C GLY A 395 25.44 5.56 -4.71
N ASP A 396 25.67 6.87 -4.82
CA ASP A 396 26.22 7.72 -3.74
C ASP A 396 27.48 7.12 -3.07
N GLY A 397 28.32 6.47 -3.87
CA GLY A 397 29.47 5.71 -3.38
C GLY A 397 29.13 4.33 -2.82
N GLY A 398 27.91 3.83 -2.99
CA GLY A 398 27.53 2.42 -2.84
C GLY A 398 28.36 1.48 -3.73
N LEU A 399 28.39 0.20 -3.37
CA LEU A 399 29.02 -0.88 -4.14
C LEU A 399 27.94 -1.57 -4.99
N PHE A 400 28.25 -1.93 -6.23
CA PHE A 400 27.41 -2.78 -7.07
C PHE A 400 28.16 -4.11 -7.25
N ASP A 401 27.70 -5.15 -6.56
CA ASP A 401 28.20 -6.52 -6.67
C ASP A 401 27.33 -7.26 -7.69
N GLY A 402 27.92 -7.85 -8.73
CA GLY A 402 27.18 -8.67 -9.68
C GLY A 402 27.02 -10.13 -9.21
N GLY A 403 27.65 -10.53 -8.11
CA GLY A 403 27.41 -11.83 -7.50
C GLY A 403 28.17 -13.02 -8.11
N ASP A 404 27.56 -14.21 -8.08
CA ASP A 404 28.16 -15.50 -8.49
C ASP A 404 27.67 -15.91 -9.90
N GLY A 405 28.15 -15.23 -10.95
CA GLY A 405 27.63 -15.39 -12.32
C GLY A 405 28.58 -15.24 -13.53
N GLU A 406 28.01 -15.04 -14.72
CA GLU A 406 28.66 -14.43 -15.89
C GLU A 406 28.01 -13.06 -16.21
N ASP A 407 28.27 -12.08 -15.35
CA ASP A 407 27.43 -10.87 -15.25
C ASP A 407 27.80 -9.78 -16.24
N SER A 408 26.84 -8.87 -16.47
CA SER A 408 26.90 -7.93 -17.59
C SER A 408 26.49 -6.50 -17.27
N ILE A 409 27.34 -5.53 -17.65
CA ILE A 409 26.95 -4.11 -17.69
C ILE A 409 26.87 -3.63 -19.14
N THR A 410 25.72 -3.07 -19.51
CA THR A 410 25.47 -2.54 -20.86
C THR A 410 25.29 -1.03 -20.85
N PHE A 411 26.16 -0.33 -21.57
CA PHE A 411 26.12 1.12 -21.76
C PHE A 411 25.60 1.44 -23.16
N LEU A 412 24.30 1.74 -23.29
CA LEU A 412 23.69 2.01 -24.60
C LEU A 412 24.16 3.34 -25.22
N GLY A 413 24.69 4.27 -24.41
CA GLY A 413 25.12 5.61 -24.84
C GLY A 413 26.62 5.85 -24.94
N LEU A 414 27.46 5.02 -24.32
CA LEU A 414 28.89 5.27 -24.17
C LEU A 414 29.73 4.47 -25.17
N LEU A 415 30.82 5.07 -25.66
CA LEU A 415 31.94 4.34 -26.25
C LEU A 415 32.90 3.87 -25.14
N SER A 416 33.66 2.83 -25.40
CA SER A 416 34.73 2.35 -24.51
C SER A 416 35.83 3.40 -24.24
N SER A 417 35.90 4.46 -25.05
CA SER A 417 36.77 5.62 -24.85
C SER A 417 36.27 6.67 -23.86
N ASP A 418 35.00 6.60 -23.48
CA ASP A 418 34.31 7.66 -22.72
C ASP A 418 34.28 7.36 -21.21
N VAL A 419 35.01 6.30 -20.80
CA VAL A 419 35.15 5.86 -19.42
C VAL A 419 36.62 5.84 -18.98
N GLU A 420 36.89 6.31 -17.76
CA GLU A 420 38.15 6.08 -17.07
C GLU A 420 38.01 4.91 -16.09
N VAL A 421 39.01 4.03 -16.05
CA VAL A 421 39.00 2.82 -15.24
C VAL A 421 40.17 2.81 -14.28
N SER A 422 39.92 2.52 -13.01
CA SER A 422 40.94 2.29 -11.99
C SER A 422 40.53 1.19 -11.00
N MET A 423 41.47 0.75 -10.16
CA MET A 423 41.25 -0.29 -9.16
C MET A 423 41.60 0.22 -7.77
N GLU A 424 40.71 0.05 -6.80
CA GLU A 424 40.97 0.34 -5.39
C GLU A 424 40.57 -0.87 -4.51
N ASN A 425 41.56 -1.47 -3.83
CA ASN A 425 41.35 -2.56 -2.87
C ASN A 425 40.58 -3.80 -3.40
N GLY A 426 40.57 -4.02 -4.72
CA GLY A 426 39.83 -5.10 -5.37
C GLY A 426 38.55 -4.64 -6.09
N ILE A 427 38.09 -3.43 -5.80
CA ILE A 427 36.92 -2.80 -6.41
C ILE A 427 37.34 -2.10 -7.71
N LEU A 428 36.60 -2.34 -8.77
CA LEU A 428 36.71 -1.66 -10.06
C LEU A 428 35.97 -0.32 -9.97
N LEU A 429 36.69 0.77 -10.24
CA LEU A 429 36.12 2.11 -10.32
C LEU A 429 36.01 2.49 -11.79
N LEU A 430 34.78 2.49 -12.31
CA LEU A 430 34.46 2.88 -13.69
C LEU A 430 33.81 4.26 -13.67
N THR A 431 34.51 5.26 -14.20
CA THR A 431 34.07 6.66 -14.21
C THR A 431 33.65 7.07 -15.61
N ALA A 432 32.36 7.30 -15.82
CA ALA A 432 31.83 7.83 -17.07
C ALA A 432 32.04 9.35 -17.13
N LEU A 433 32.66 9.82 -18.23
CA LEU A 433 33.03 11.22 -18.44
C LEU A 433 31.86 12.01 -19.07
N GLY A 434 30.86 12.36 -18.27
CA GLY A 434 29.66 13.05 -18.72
C GLY A 434 29.87 14.54 -19.03
N LEU A 435 29.08 15.08 -19.97
CA LEU A 435 29.08 16.53 -20.31
C LEU A 435 28.70 17.43 -19.12
N SER A 436 27.93 16.88 -18.18
CA SER A 436 27.40 17.56 -16.99
C SER A 436 28.25 17.32 -15.73
N GLY A 437 29.24 16.43 -15.80
CA GLY A 437 30.07 15.98 -14.68
C GLY A 437 30.39 14.48 -14.78
N ASP A 438 31.37 14.02 -13.99
CA ASP A 438 31.79 12.63 -13.95
C ASP A 438 30.92 11.82 -12.97
N THR A 439 30.57 10.58 -13.33
CA THR A 439 29.86 9.62 -12.44
C THR A 439 30.69 8.35 -12.31
N THR A 440 31.03 7.96 -11.08
CA THR A 440 31.86 6.77 -10.79
C THR A 440 31.02 5.63 -10.23
N LEU A 441 30.94 4.53 -10.98
CA LEU A 441 30.46 3.24 -10.50
C LEU A 441 31.56 2.54 -9.69
N ARG A 442 31.18 1.90 -8.58
CA ARG A 442 32.04 1.03 -7.78
C ARG A 442 31.55 -0.40 -7.97
N LEU A 443 32.36 -1.23 -8.61
CA LEU A 443 31.93 -2.51 -9.17
C LEU A 443 32.82 -3.65 -8.63
N VAL A 444 32.22 -4.79 -8.32
CA VAL A 444 32.89 -6.08 -8.09
C VAL A 444 32.05 -7.18 -8.72
N SER A 445 32.66 -8.30 -9.10
CA SER A 445 31.95 -9.45 -9.71
C SER A 445 31.17 -9.03 -10.96
N TRP A 446 31.87 -8.55 -11.99
CA TRP A 446 31.27 -8.21 -13.29
C TRP A 446 32.23 -8.61 -14.42
N GLU A 447 31.79 -9.55 -15.26
CA GLU A 447 32.63 -10.21 -16.26
C GLU A 447 32.64 -9.45 -17.57
N ASN A 448 31.49 -8.92 -17.98
CA ASN A 448 31.22 -8.44 -19.34
C ASN A 448 30.74 -6.97 -19.36
N PHE A 449 31.33 -6.17 -20.24
CA PHE A 449 31.03 -4.75 -20.39
C PHE A 449 30.73 -4.45 -21.86
N TYR A 450 29.50 -4.03 -22.16
CA TYR A 450 29.04 -3.76 -23.51
C TYR A 450 28.94 -2.25 -23.76
N PHE A 451 29.67 -1.76 -24.75
CA PHE A 451 29.70 -0.36 -25.19
C PHE A 451 29.21 -0.25 -26.65
N LEU A 452 28.91 0.98 -27.10
CA LEU A 452 28.50 1.25 -28.48
C LEU A 452 29.51 0.81 -29.56
N ASP A 453 30.80 0.74 -29.22
CA ASP A 453 31.90 0.36 -30.12
C ASP A 453 32.39 -1.09 -29.94
N GLY A 454 31.88 -1.83 -28.95
CA GLY A 454 32.19 -3.25 -28.77
C GLY A 454 31.98 -3.77 -27.33
N ALA A 455 32.26 -5.07 -27.15
CA ALA A 455 32.27 -5.71 -25.84
C ALA A 455 33.71 -5.87 -25.32
N LEU A 456 33.90 -5.67 -24.02
CA LEU A 456 35.13 -5.89 -23.28
C LEU A 456 34.85 -6.81 -22.09
N THR A 457 35.72 -7.79 -21.85
CA THR A 457 35.70 -8.50 -20.55
C THR A 457 36.43 -7.70 -19.49
N TYR A 458 36.18 -7.97 -18.20
CA TYR A 458 36.91 -7.38 -17.07
C TYR A 458 38.43 -7.35 -17.27
N SER A 459 39.00 -8.47 -17.76
CA SER A 459 40.44 -8.59 -18.04
C SER A 459 40.95 -7.70 -19.18
N GLN A 460 40.09 -7.33 -20.12
CA GLN A 460 40.41 -6.42 -21.23
C GLN A 460 40.25 -4.96 -20.77
N LEU A 461 39.20 -4.66 -20.03
CA LEU A 461 38.90 -3.34 -19.46
C LEU A 461 40.03 -2.88 -18.51
N THR A 462 40.48 -3.76 -17.61
CA THR A 462 41.58 -3.48 -16.66
C THR A 462 42.98 -3.56 -17.28
N ALA A 463 43.12 -4.11 -18.49
CA ALA A 463 44.40 -4.17 -19.22
C ALA A 463 44.70 -2.91 -20.06
N VAL A 464 43.75 -1.98 -20.19
CA VAL A 464 43.96 -0.71 -20.90
C VAL A 464 45.06 0.09 -20.17
N PRO A 465 46.19 0.43 -20.83
CA PRO A 465 47.22 1.23 -20.19
C PRO A 465 46.68 2.64 -19.93
N LEU A 466 46.67 3.05 -18.65
CA LEU A 466 46.40 4.43 -18.23
C LEU A 466 47.05 5.44 -19.21
N PRO A 467 46.32 6.48 -19.66
CA PRO A 467 46.85 7.44 -20.63
C PRO A 467 48.25 7.93 -20.26
N ALA A 468 49.23 7.64 -21.13
CA ALA A 468 50.66 7.81 -20.83
C ALA A 468 51.11 9.28 -20.61
N GLY A 469 50.18 10.24 -20.58
CA GLY A 469 50.42 11.64 -20.23
C GLY A 469 50.95 11.83 -18.80
N ALA A 470 50.56 10.99 -17.84
CA ALA A 470 51.03 11.09 -16.46
C ALA A 470 52.56 10.84 -16.31
N LEU A 471 53.15 10.00 -17.16
CA LEU A 471 54.59 9.70 -17.15
C LEU A 471 55.46 10.77 -17.83
N LEU A 472 54.87 11.69 -18.60
CA LEU A 472 55.61 12.73 -19.33
C LEU A 472 56.03 13.93 -18.46
N PHE A 473 55.41 14.14 -17.30
CA PHE A 473 55.86 15.18 -16.36
C PHE A 473 56.96 14.72 -15.38
N GLY A 474 57.06 13.42 -15.08
CA GLY A 474 58.08 12.87 -14.18
C GLY A 474 59.52 12.95 -14.72
N SER A 475 59.70 12.85 -16.05
CA SER A 475 61.02 12.85 -16.69
C SER A 475 61.58 14.26 -16.96
N ALA A 476 60.72 15.29 -17.05
CA ALA A 476 61.13 16.68 -17.30
C ALA A 476 61.81 17.35 -16.09
N LEU A 477 61.44 16.96 -14.86
CA LEU A 477 61.98 17.55 -13.62
C LEU A 477 63.34 16.99 -13.18
N ALA A 478 63.71 15.77 -13.60
CA ALA A 478 65.05 15.22 -13.37
C ALA A 478 66.13 15.89 -14.24
N GLY A 479 65.78 16.41 -15.43
CA GLY A 479 66.72 16.99 -16.39
C GLY A 479 67.31 18.35 -15.99
N LEU A 480 66.65 19.11 -15.11
CA LEU A 480 67.09 20.46 -14.70
C LEU A 480 67.97 20.48 -13.44
N GLY A 481 68.13 19.35 -12.75
CA GLY A 481 68.91 19.26 -11.50
C GLY A 481 70.44 19.28 -11.66
N LEU A 482 70.99 19.07 -12.87
CA LEU A 482 72.42 18.78 -13.07
C LEU A 482 73.28 19.93 -13.62
N VAL A 483 72.72 21.14 -13.82
CA VAL A 483 73.46 22.26 -14.45
C VAL A 483 73.90 23.37 -13.47
N SER A 484 73.34 23.44 -12.26
CA SER A 484 73.48 24.63 -11.38
C SER A 484 74.53 24.56 -10.25
N ARG A 485 75.47 23.60 -10.24
CA ARG A 485 76.53 23.52 -9.19
C ARG A 485 77.96 23.29 -9.69
N ARG A 486 78.43 24.13 -10.63
CA ARG A 486 79.86 24.20 -10.98
C ARG A 486 80.42 25.62 -11.13
N ARG A 487 80.12 26.53 -10.18
CA ARG A 487 80.80 27.84 -10.07
C ARG A 487 80.73 28.52 -8.68
N SER A 488 81.55 28.06 -7.74
CA SER A 488 82.49 28.95 -7.02
C SER A 488 83.53 28.12 -6.23
N ARG A 489 84.77 28.62 -6.17
CA ARG A 489 85.90 28.08 -5.40
C ARG A 489 86.84 29.25 -5.11
N LYS A 490 87.48 29.28 -3.94
CA LYS A 490 88.17 30.44 -3.30
C LYS A 490 87.15 31.42 -2.69
N SER A 491 87.31 32.02 -1.50
CA SER A 491 88.34 31.96 -0.43
C SER A 491 87.68 32.38 0.91
N ALA A 492 88.28 32.40 2.11
CA ALA A 492 89.69 32.29 2.52
C ALA A 492 89.85 31.69 3.95
N THR A 493 91.07 31.79 4.46
CA THR A 493 91.61 31.65 5.84
C THR A 493 90.80 32.26 6.99
N ALA A 494 90.74 31.55 8.13
CA ALA A 494 91.72 31.69 9.22
C ALA A 494 91.87 30.35 9.97
#